data_AF-A0A699R6E1-F1
#
_entry.id   AF-A0A699R6E1-F1
#
_cell.length_a   1.000
_cell.length_b   1.000
_cell.length_c   1.000
_cell.angle_alpha   90.00
_cell.angle_beta   90.00
_cell.angle_gamma   90.00
#
_symmetry.space_group_name_H-M   'P 1'
#
loop_
_entity.id
_entity.type
_entity.pdbx_description
1 polymer ?
#
loop_
_entity_poly.entity_id
_entity_poly.type
_entity_poly.pdbx_seq_one_letter_code
_entity_poly.pdbx_strand_id
1 'polypeptide(L)'
;MQREKVISYASHQLKIHEKNYTTHDLELEAVVFALKIWRHYLYGNKCTVFTYHKSLQHILDQKELNMRQRRWLELLSDYDCDIRYQPGKANVIANALSKKEREPPLRERT
;
A
#
# COMPACT_ATOMS: atom_id res chain seq x y z
N MET A 1 8.61 3.58 -19.44
CA MET A 1 7.60 2.50 -19.52
C MET A 1 8.13 1.31 -18.75
N GLN A 2 7.38 0.81 -17.76
CA GLN A 2 7.75 -0.43 -17.06
C GLN A 2 7.75 -1.56 -18.09
N ARG A 3 8.90 -2.20 -18.32
CA ARG A 3 9.06 -3.36 -19.22
C ARG A 3 8.58 -4.67 -18.59
N GLU A 4 8.03 -4.60 -17.38
CA GLU A 4 7.56 -5.74 -16.61
C GLU A 4 6.09 -5.99 -16.91
N LYS A 5 5.74 -7.27 -17.13
CA LYS A 5 4.37 -7.70 -17.40
C LYS A 5 3.57 -7.63 -16.11
N VAL A 6 2.52 -6.81 -16.10
CA VAL A 6 1.65 -6.70 -14.93
C VAL A 6 0.74 -7.92 -14.81
N ILE A 7 0.66 -8.47 -13.59
CA ILE A 7 -0.19 -9.62 -13.27
C ILE A 7 -1.60 -9.14 -12.86
N SER A 8 -1.68 -8.19 -11.92
CA SER A 8 -2.96 -7.63 -11.47
C SER A 8 -2.81 -6.25 -10.85
N TYR A 9 -3.91 -5.51 -10.77
CA TYR A 9 -4.02 -4.25 -10.03
C TYR A 9 -5.06 -4.39 -8.93
N ALA A 10 -4.81 -3.76 -7.78
CA ALA A 10 -5.76 -3.69 -6.68
C ALA A 10 -5.79 -2.27 -6.11
N SER A 11 -6.95 -1.85 -5.64
CA SER A 11 -7.15 -0.57 -4.95
C SER A 11 -8.24 -0.75 -3.90
N HIS A 12 -8.09 -0.08 -2.75
CA HIS A 12 -9.12 -0.07 -1.70
C HIS A 12 -9.50 1.37 -1.36
N GLN A 13 -10.77 1.58 -1.05
CA GLN A 13 -11.26 2.87 -0.59
C GLN A 13 -11.06 3.00 0.92
N LEU A 14 -10.45 4.12 1.33
CA LEU A 14 -10.29 4.43 2.76
C LEU A 14 -11.62 4.45 3.49
N LYS A 15 -11.69 3.73 4.61
CA LYS A 15 -12.82 3.79 5.54
C LYS A 15 -12.84 5.13 6.25
N ILE A 16 -13.99 5.46 6.84
CA ILE A 16 -14.21 6.75 7.53
C ILE A 16 -13.16 7.01 8.61
N HIS A 17 -12.76 5.98 9.37
CA HIS A 17 -11.72 6.12 10.41
C HIS A 17 -10.29 6.16 9.85
N GLU A 18 -10.06 5.52 8.70
CA GLU A 18 -8.75 5.53 8.00
C GLU A 18 -8.47 6.94 7.43
N LYS A 19 -9.49 7.73 7.10
CA LYS A 19 -9.33 9.13 6.63
C LYS A 19 -8.59 10.04 7.61
N ASN A 20 -8.60 9.71 8.90
CA ASN A 20 -7.91 10.50 9.93
C ASN A 20 -6.44 10.08 10.12
N TYR A 21 -5.98 9.09 9.36
CA TYR A 21 -4.60 8.62 9.44
C TYR A 21 -3.65 9.62 8.79
N THR A 22 -2.41 9.63 9.27
CA THR A 22 -1.35 10.38 8.60
C THR A 22 -1.05 9.75 7.25
N THR A 23 -0.53 10.52 6.29
CA THR A 23 -0.12 10.01 4.98
C THR A 23 0.82 8.81 5.11
N HIS A 24 1.69 8.82 6.12
CA HIS A 24 2.60 7.73 6.40
C HIS A 24 1.88 6.42 6.78
N ASP A 25 0.88 6.51 7.66
CA ASP A 25 0.08 5.36 8.06
C ASP A 25 -0.78 4.84 6.91
N LEU A 26 -1.32 5.73 6.07
CA LEU A 26 -2.09 5.36 4.88
C LEU A 26 -1.24 4.60 3.85
N GLU A 27 -0.01 5.05 3.63
CA GLU A 27 0.92 4.36 2.74
C GLU A 27 1.33 2.99 3.30
N LEU A 28 1.59 2.88 4.60
CA LEU A 28 1.88 1.60 5.25
C LEU A 28 0.70 0.64 5.16
N GLU A 29 -0.52 1.15 5.36
CA GLU A 29 -1.75 0.39 5.21
C GLU A 29 -1.92 -0.15 3.79
N ALA A 30 -1.61 0.65 2.78
CA ALA A 30 -1.66 0.23 1.38
C ALA A 30 -0.71 -0.94 1.10
N VAL A 31 0.51 -0.92 1.66
CA VAL A 31 1.47 -2.04 1.55
C VAL A 31 0.92 -3.29 2.22
N VAL A 32 0.45 -3.16 3.47
CA VAL A 32 -0.15 -4.26 4.23
C VAL A 32 -1.34 -4.87 3.50
N PHE A 33 -2.19 -4.03 2.90
CA PHE A 33 -3.33 -4.45 2.11
C PHE A 33 -2.91 -5.27 0.87
N ALA A 34 -1.91 -4.79 0.12
CA ALA A 34 -1.40 -5.49 -1.05
C ALA A 34 -0.84 -6.88 -0.69
N LEU A 35 -0.06 -6.97 0.40
CA LEU A 35 0.49 -8.24 0.89
C LEU A 35 -0.60 -9.23 1.30
N LYS A 36 -1.68 -8.76 1.91
CA LYS A 36 -2.83 -9.62 2.27
C LYS A 36 -3.53 -10.18 1.05
N ILE A 37 -3.79 -9.36 0.03
CA ILE A 37 -4.47 -9.82 -1.21
C ILE A 37 -3.59 -10.83 -1.94
N TRP A 38 -2.31 -10.53 -2.09
CA TRP A 38 -1.39 -11.34 -2.88
C TRP A 38 -0.59 -12.33 -2.06
N ARG A 39 -1.04 -12.65 -0.84
CA ARG A 39 -0.38 -13.62 0.05
C ARG A 39 -0.05 -14.93 -0.67
N HIS A 40 -0.99 -15.43 -1.47
CA HIS A 40 -0.81 -16.68 -2.22
C HIS A 40 0.28 -16.63 -3.30
N TYR A 41 0.66 -15.43 -3.78
CA TYR A 41 1.78 -15.24 -4.71
C TYR A 41 3.10 -14.91 -4.00
N LEU A 42 3.02 -14.12 -2.93
CA LEU A 42 4.19 -13.51 -2.29
C LEU A 42 4.76 -14.33 -1.13
N TYR A 43 3.95 -15.18 -0.50
CA TYR A 43 4.39 -15.95 0.66
C TYR A 43 5.50 -16.95 0.29
N GLY A 44 6.63 -16.87 1.00
CA GLY A 44 7.82 -17.68 0.74
C GLY A 44 8.70 -17.22 -0.42
N ASN A 45 8.36 -16.11 -1.09
CA ASN A 45 9.14 -15.54 -2.19
C ASN A 45 9.69 -14.16 -1.83
N LYS A 46 10.84 -13.82 -2.41
CA LYS A 46 11.41 -12.47 -2.32
C LYS A 46 10.59 -11.47 -3.12
N CYS A 47 10.08 -10.44 -2.45
CA CYS A 47 9.31 -9.35 -3.03
C CYS A 47 10.08 -8.03 -2.93
N THR A 48 9.90 -7.13 -3.90
CA THR A 48 10.32 -5.73 -3.75
C THR A 48 9.09 -4.84 -3.84
N VAL A 49 8.82 -4.11 -2.77
CA VAL A 49 7.71 -3.17 -2.67
C VAL A 49 8.22 -1.77 -2.99
N PHE A 50 7.71 -1.17 -4.06
CA PHE A 50 8.02 0.21 -4.40
C PHE A 50 6.98 1.17 -3.81
N THR A 51 7.43 2.12 -3.02
CA THR A 51 6.60 3.18 -2.42
C THR A 51 7.07 4.56 -2.88
N TYR A 52 6.14 5.52 -2.99
CA TYR A 52 6.49 6.92 -3.27
C TYR A 52 6.83 7.73 -2.02
N HIS A 53 6.81 7.11 -0.83
CA HIS A 53 7.12 7.78 0.43
C HIS A 53 8.47 7.33 1.00
N LYS A 54 9.44 8.26 1.09
CA LYS A 54 10.81 7.94 1.52
C LYS A 54 10.91 7.36 2.93
N SER A 55 10.11 7.84 3.88
CA SER A 55 10.21 7.37 5.27
C SER A 55 9.85 5.88 5.44
N LEU A 56 9.04 5.33 4.54
CA LEU A 56 8.67 3.91 4.60
C LEU A 56 9.83 2.97 4.28
N GLN A 57 10.88 3.48 3.63
CA GLN A 57 12.08 2.70 3.38
C GLN A 57 12.75 2.23 4.67
N HIS A 58 12.59 2.98 5.77
CA HIS A 58 13.22 2.71 7.06
C HIS A 58 12.22 2.25 8.12
N ILE A 59 10.99 1.89 7.72
CA ILE A 59 9.94 1.52 8.68
C ILE A 59 10.30 0.30 9.52
N LEU A 60 11.07 -0.63 8.94
CA LEU A 60 11.52 -1.86 9.60
C LEU A 60 12.57 -1.59 10.69
N ASP A 61 13.38 -0.54 10.53
CA ASP A 61 14.47 -0.20 11.46
C ASP A 61 14.04 0.81 12.54
N GLN A 62 12.83 1.36 12.43
CA GLN A 62 12.37 2.45 13.28
C GLN A 62 12.01 1.95 14.70
N LYS A 63 12.67 2.50 15.72
CA LYS A 63 12.47 2.11 17.14
C LYS A 63 11.16 2.63 17.74
N GLU A 64 10.73 3.83 17.35
CA GLU A 64 9.53 4.47 17.86
C GLU A 64 8.38 4.31 16.89
N LEU A 65 7.53 3.31 17.18
CA LEU A 65 6.35 2.99 16.39
C LEU A 65 5.11 2.95 17.26
N ASN A 66 4.02 3.48 16.70
CA ASN A 66 2.69 3.39 17.30
C ASN A 66 2.22 1.92 17.31
N MET A 67 1.32 1.55 18.24
CA MET A 67 0.80 0.17 18.36
C MET A 67 0.22 -0.35 17.03
N ARG A 68 -0.40 0.52 16.22
CA ARG A 68 -0.91 0.16 14.89
C ARG A 68 0.22 -0.26 13.94
N GLN A 69 1.26 0.56 13.86
CA GLN A 69 2.42 0.31 13.00
C GLN A 69 3.15 -0.96 13.43
N ARG A 70 3.26 -1.24 14.74
CA ARG A 70 3.85 -2.49 15.25
C ARG A 70 3.10 -3.73 14.76
N ARG A 71 1.77 -3.74 14.86
CA ARG A 71 0.94 -4.86 14.35
C ARG A 71 1.12 -5.07 12.84
N TRP A 72 1.31 -3.99 12.09
CA TRP A 72 1.58 -4.08 10.66
C TRP A 72 3.00 -4.55 10.36
N LEU A 73 3.98 -4.19 11.19
CA LEU A 73 5.34 -4.70 11.07
C LEU A 73 5.45 -6.19 11.38
N GLU A 74 4.71 -6.69 12.38
CA GLU A 74 4.65 -8.14 12.65
C GLU A 74 4.20 -8.89 11.39
N LEU A 75 3.13 -8.40 10.73
CA LEU A 75 2.68 -8.97 9.46
C LEU A 75 3.75 -8.84 8.36
N LEU A 76 4.43 -7.71 8.25
CA LEU A 76 5.48 -7.50 7.26
C LEU A 76 6.67 -8.44 7.47
N SER A 77 7.01 -8.75 8.73
CA SER A 77 8.11 -9.65 9.07
C SER A 77 7.90 -11.10 8.65
N ASP A 78 6.64 -11.50 8.41
CA ASP A 78 6.30 -12.80 7.84
C ASP A 78 6.65 -12.92 6.34
N TYR A 79 6.95 -11.80 5.65
CA TYR A 79 7.28 -11.75 4.24
C TYR A 79 8.74 -11.34 4.02
N ASP A 80 9.40 -11.98 3.05
CA ASP A 80 10.74 -11.59 2.59
C ASP A 80 10.62 -10.44 1.57
N CYS A 81 10.22 -9.25 2.04
CA CYS A 81 10.01 -8.07 1.20
C CYS A 81 11.02 -6.93 1.46
N ASP A 82 11.63 -6.43 0.39
CA ASP A 82 12.44 -5.20 0.38
C ASP A 82 11.56 -3.98 0.06
N ILE A 83 11.49 -2.98 0.96
CA ILE A 83 10.80 -1.72 0.69
C ILE A 83 11.77 -0.71 0.07
N ARG A 84 11.47 -0.24 -1.15
CA ARG A 84 12.29 0.73 -1.89
C ARG A 84 11.51 1.97 -2.26
N TYR A 85 12.15 3.12 -2.11
CA TYR A 85 11.60 4.39 -2.58
C TYR A 85 11.69 4.50 -4.10
N GLN A 86 10.57 4.87 -4.73
CA GLN A 86 10.49 5.20 -6.15
C GLN A 86 9.85 6.58 -6.34
N PRO A 87 10.49 7.50 -7.10
CA PRO A 87 9.94 8.83 -7.34
C PRO A 87 8.55 8.76 -8.00
N GLY A 88 7.63 9.65 -7.60
CA GLY A 88 6.24 9.65 -8.05
C GLY A 88 6.05 9.71 -9.58
N LYS A 89 7.00 10.29 -10.33
CA LYS A 89 7.02 10.27 -11.81
C LYS A 89 7.11 8.86 -12.41
N ALA A 90 7.66 7.91 -11.66
CA ALA A 90 7.77 6.52 -12.06
C ALA A 90 6.64 5.66 -11.47
N ASN A 91 5.88 6.15 -10.49
CA ASN A 91 4.75 5.46 -9.87
C ASN A 91 3.40 5.92 -10.47
N VAL A 92 3.34 6.06 -11.79
CA VAL A 92 2.18 6.64 -12.50
C VAL A 92 0.93 5.80 -12.32
N ILE A 93 1.06 4.46 -12.35
CA ILE A 93 -0.09 3.56 -12.32
C ILE A 93 -0.74 3.55 -10.93
N ALA A 94 0.04 3.40 -9.85
CA ALA A 94 -0.53 3.46 -8.51
C ALA A 94 -1.13 4.83 -8.19
N ASN A 95 -0.49 5.92 -8.65
CA ASN A 95 -1.03 7.26 -8.52
C ASN A 95 -2.37 7.45 -9.25
N ALA A 96 -2.53 6.85 -10.44
CA ALA A 96 -3.79 6.89 -11.17
C ALA A 96 -4.91 6.12 -10.44
N LEU A 97 -4.59 4.95 -9.87
CA LEU A 97 -5.55 4.12 -9.13
C LEU A 97 -5.98 4.77 -7.81
N SER A 98 -5.07 5.46 -7.11
CA SER A 98 -5.35 6.12 -5.82
C SER A 98 -6.32 7.31 -5.95
N LYS A 99 -6.35 7.98 -7.11
CA LYS A 99 -7.10 9.23 -7.32
C LYS A 99 -8.55 9.05 -7.77
N LYS A 100 -9.06 7.83 -7.88
CA LYS A 100 -10.43 7.61 -8.37
C LYS A 100 -11.46 7.95 -7.28
N GLU A 101 -12.12 9.10 -7.42
CA GLU A 101 -13.26 9.50 -6.59
C GLU A 101 -14.50 8.64 -6.88
N ARG A 102 -15.42 8.54 -5.90
CA ARG A 102 -16.71 7.90 -6.10
C ARG A 102 -17.58 8.73 -7.04
N GLU A 103 -18.15 8.11 -8.05
CA GLU A 103 -19.45 8.56 -8.54
C GLU A 103 -20.49 8.34 -7.42
N PRO A 104 -21.32 9.33 -7.07
CA PRO A 104 -22.40 9.13 -6.13
C PRO A 104 -23.34 8.03 -6.67
N PRO A 105 -23.89 7.16 -5.81
CA PRO A 105 -24.85 6.17 -6.26
C PRO A 105 -26.01 6.88 -6.96
N LEU A 106 -26.35 6.44 -8.17
CA LEU A 106 -27.54 6.88 -8.88
C LEU A 106 -28.73 6.63 -7.95
N ARG A 107 -29.27 7.70 -7.36
CA ARG A 107 -30.53 7.63 -6.63
C ARG A 107 -31.61 7.36 -7.67
N GLU A 108 -32.02 6.10 -7.81
CA GLU A 108 -33.30 5.79 -8.44
C GLU A 108 -34.39 6.46 -7.61
N ARG A 109 -34.95 7.55 -8.16
CA ARG A 109 -36.13 8.21 -7.60
C ARG A 109 -37.31 7.26 -7.84
N THR A 110 -37.68 6.48 -6.83
CA THR A 110 -39.01 5.88 -6.73
C THR A 110 -40.04 6.94 -6.37
#